data_AF-A0A930A2U2-F1
#
_entry.id   AF-A0A930A2U2-F1
#
_cell.length_a   1.000
_cell.length_b   1.000
_cell.length_c   1.000
_cell.angle_alpha   90.00
_cell.angle_beta   90.00
_cell.angle_gamma   90.00
#
_symmetry.space_group_name_H-M   'P 1'
#
loop_
_entity.id
_entity.type
_entity.pdbx_description
1 polymer ?
#
loop_
_entity_poly.entity_id
_entity_poly.type
_entity_poly.pdbx_seq_one_letter_code
_entity_poly.pdbx_strand_id
1 'polypeptide(L)' 'CGKKATCNARYNEHGIVRVGTQVLLGANDEYIALCRKHFLEGKLHGEEPVGLK' A
#
# COMPACT_ATOMS: atom_id res chain seq x y z
N CYS A 1 10.37 -2.68 3.46
CA CYS A 1 11.67 -2.05 3.79
C CYS A 1 12.14 -2.25 5.24
N GLY A 2 11.35 -2.87 6.14
CA GLY A 2 11.76 -3.13 7.53
C GLY A 2 11.73 -1.93 8.49
N LYS A 3 11.46 -0.71 8.00
CA LYS A 3 11.31 0.48 8.85
C LYS A 3 9.92 0.55 9.48
N LYS A 4 9.80 1.23 10.63
CA LYS A 4 8.54 1.44 11.36
C LYS A 4 7.40 1.84 10.41
N ALA A 5 6.35 1.04 10.39
CA ALA A 5 5.13 1.34 9.67
C ALA A 5 4.26 2.29 10.51
N THR A 6 3.93 3.45 9.94
CA THR A 6 3.15 4.50 10.61
C THR A 6 1.94 4.93 9.80
N CYS A 7 1.81 4.43 8.57
CA CYS A 7 0.77 4.80 7.63
C CYS A 7 0.09 3.53 7.15
N ASN A 8 -1.24 3.52 7.08
CA ASN A 8 -1.95 2.51 6.30
C ASN A 8 -2.15 3.07 4.88
N ALA A 9 -2.01 2.21 3.88
CA ALA A 9 -2.30 2.53 2.50
C ALA A 9 -3.23 1.47 1.95
N ARG A 10 -4.23 1.90 1.18
CA ARG A 10 -5.01 0.97 0.36
C ARG A 10 -4.18 0.60 -0.88
N TYR A 11 -4.21 -0.65 -1.29
CA TYR A 11 -3.52 -1.11 -2.49
C TYR A 11 -4.38 -2.05 -3.32
N ASN A 12 -4.07 -2.13 -4.61
CA ASN A 12 -4.64 -3.08 -5.55
C ASN A 12 -3.53 -3.67 -6.43
N GLU A 13 -3.90 -4.44 -7.45
CA GLU A 13 -2.98 -5.03 -8.44
C GLU A 13 -2.06 -4.02 -9.14
N HIS A 14 -2.45 -2.75 -9.21
CA HIS A 14 -1.69 -1.68 -9.85
C HIS A 14 -0.83 -0.87 -8.87
N GLY A 15 -0.97 -1.08 -7.55
CA GLY A 15 -0.21 -0.37 -6.53
C GLY A 15 -1.09 0.37 -5.51
N ILE A 16 -0.56 1.46 -4.94
CA ILE A 16 -1.27 2.22 -3.90
C ILE A 16 -2.44 3.00 -4.50
N VAL A 17 -3.63 2.78 -3.95
CA VAL A 17 -4.85 3.45 -4.35
C VAL A 17 -5.04 4.71 -3.52
N ARG A 18 -5.01 5.89 -4.17
CA ARG A 18 -5.18 7.21 -3.52
C ARG A 18 -6.54 7.87 -3.78
N VAL A 19 -7.26 7.36 -4.77
CA VAL A 19 -8.54 7.90 -5.24
C VAL A 19 -9.54 6.77 -5.38
N GLY A 20 -10.79 7.03 -5.05
CA GLY A 20 -11.89 6.06 -5.14
C GLY A 20 -12.83 6.11 -3.94
N THR A 21 -13.81 5.22 -3.94
CA THR A 21 -14.84 5.14 -2.89
C THR A 21 -14.22 4.88 -1.52
N GLN A 22 -14.59 5.70 -0.53
CA GLN A 22 -14.03 5.70 0.83
C GLN A 22 -14.60 4.58 1.72
N VAL A 23 -15.78 4.05 1.37
CA VAL A 23 -16.50 3.07 2.18
C VAL A 23 -16.71 1.81 1.34
N LEU A 24 -15.89 0.80 1.57
CA LEU A 24 -16.14 -0.57 1.11
C LEU A 24 -16.52 -1.41 2.33
N LEU A 25 -17.73 -1.99 2.33
CA LEU A 25 -18.13 -2.97 3.32
C LEU A 25 -17.44 -4.31 2.98
N GLY A 26 -16.47 -4.74 3.79
CA GLY A 26 -15.85 -6.07 3.67
C GLY A 26 -14.36 -6.13 3.27
N ALA A 27 -13.66 -4.99 3.22
CA ALA A 27 -12.32 -4.88 2.61
C ALA A 27 -11.15 -4.76 3.61
N ASN A 28 -10.94 -5.72 4.52
CA ASN A 28 -9.75 -5.67 5.40
C ASN A 28 -8.45 -6.07 4.66
N ASP A 29 -8.54 -6.91 3.64
CA ASP A 29 -7.39 -7.46 2.90
C ASP A 29 -6.78 -6.48 1.87
N GLU A 30 -7.36 -5.29 1.68
CA GLU A 30 -6.89 -4.30 0.71
C GLU A 30 -5.98 -3.22 1.34
N TYR A 31 -5.60 -3.36 2.61
CA TYR A 31 -4.77 -2.39 3.32
C TYR A 31 -3.41 -2.97 3.72
N ILE A 32 -2.35 -2.18 3.50
CA ILE A 32 -0.99 -2.51 3.90
C ILE A 32 -0.40 -1.42 4.80
N ALA A 33 0.35 -1.83 5.81
CA ALA A 33 1.08 -0.94 6.69
C ALA A 33 2.44 -0.56 6.07
N LEU A 34 2.67 0.73 5.86
CA LEU A 34 3.87 1.28 5.25
C LEU A 34 4.54 2.33 6.15
N CYS A 35 5.84 2.54 5.93
CA CYS A 35 6.50 3.71 6.49
C CYS A 35 6.15 4.96 5.67
N ARG A 36 6.27 6.15 6.28
CA ARG A 36 5.92 7.44 5.65
C ARG A 36 6.59 7.64 4.27
N LYS A 37 7.84 7.19 4.12
CA LYS A 37 8.59 7.30 2.85
C LYS A 37 7.90 6.51 1.72
N HIS A 38 7.62 5.23 1.95
CA HIS A 38 7.00 4.35 0.95
C HIS A 38 5.55 4.73 0.64
N PHE A 39 4.82 5.21 1.65
CA PHE A 39 3.49 5.78 1.46
C PHE A 39 3.52 6.94 0.45
N LEU A 40 4.46 7.87 0.61
CA LEU A 40 4.63 9.02 -0.27
C LEU A 40 5.11 8.62 -1.67
N GLU A 41 6.04 7.67 -1.76
CA GLU A 41 6.59 7.18 -3.04
C GLU A 41 5.63 6.26 -3.82
N GLY A 42 4.56 5.75 -3.22
CA GLY A 42 3.65 4.83 -3.92
C GLY A 42 4.15 3.37 -3.99
N LYS A 43 5.17 3.01 -3.21
CA LYS A 43 5.88 1.73 -3.30
C LYS A 43 5.42 0.77 -2.20
N LEU A 44 4.98 -0.44 -2.57
CA LEU A 44 4.50 -1.46 -1.61
C LEU A 44 5.65 -2.26 -0.99
N HIS A 45 6.70 -2.52 -1.77
CA HIS A 45 7.90 -3.27 -1.35
C HIS A 45 9.13 -2.36 -1.44
N GLY A 46 10.18 -2.67 -0.66
CA GLY A 46 11.45 -1.97 -0.84
C GLY A 46 12.10 -2.49 -2.11
N GLU A 47 12.44 -1.60 -3.05
CA GLU A 47 13.25 -1.81 -4.28
C GLU A 47 12.90 -2.99 -5.21
N GLU A 48 11.92 -3.82 -4.86
CA GLU A 48 11.49 -4.97 -5.65
C GLU A 48 10.15 -4.65 -6.33
N PRO A 49 10.07 -4.78 -7.67
CA PRO A 49 8.86 -4.48 -8.41
C PRO A 49 7.71 -5.39 -7.97
N VAL A 50 6.52 -4.80 -7.84
CA VAL A 50 5.27 -5.54 -7.63
C VAL A 50 5.04 -6.40 -8.88
N GLY A 51 5.16 -7.73 -8.76
CA GLY A 51 4.69 -8.66 -9.79
C GLY A 51 5.71 -9.53 -10.52
N LEU A 52 6.84 -9.93 -9.91
CA LEU A 52 7.64 -11.03 -10.46
C LEU A 52 7.75 -12.19 -9.44
N LYS A 53 6.80 -13.13 -9.55
CA LYS A 53 7.06 -14.56 -9.43
C LYS A 53 6.59 -15.21 -10.71
#